data_AF-A0A0G9MYE3-F1
#
_entry.id   AF-A0A0G9MYE3-F1
#
_cell.length_a   1.000
_cell.length_b   1.000
_cell.length_c   1.000
_cell.angle_alpha   90.00
_cell.angle_beta   90.00
_cell.angle_gamma   90.00
#
_symmetry.space_group_name_H-M   'P 1'
#
loop_
_entity.id
_entity.type
_entity.pdbx_description
1 polymer ?
#
loop_
_entity_poly.entity_id
_entity_poly.type
_entity_poly.pdbx_seq_one_letter_code
_entity_poly.pdbx_strand_id
1 'polypeptide(L)' 'MRQYRYITKNRCGKWYDALPLAQAFAGRIGAGFLDAAGTFVPYRGTVLEIRQKPPGADKPAA' A
#
# COMPACT_ATOMS: atom_id res chain seq x y z
N MET A 1 -13.73 -7.16 0.01
CA MET A 1 -12.26 -7.41 -0.08
C MET A 1 -11.53 -6.39 0.79
N ARG A 2 -10.31 -6.68 1.27
CA ARG A 2 -9.50 -5.70 2.02
C ARG A 2 -8.61 -4.91 1.06
N GLN A 3 -8.37 -3.64 1.36
CA GLN A 3 -7.38 -2.83 0.66
C GLN A 3 -6.28 -2.38 1.63
N TYR A 4 -5.10 -2.17 1.06
CA TYR A 4 -3.88 -1.86 1.78
C TYR A 4 -3.25 -0.61 1.18
N ARG A 5 -2.73 0.29 2.01
CA ARG A 5 -1.88 1.39 1.57
C ARG A 5 -0.79 1.69 2.59
N TYR A 6 0.35 2.16 2.12
CA TYR A 6 1.39 2.69 2.98
C TYR A 6 1.31 4.21 3.03
N ILE A 7 1.52 4.77 4.21
CA ILE A 7 1.58 6.21 4.47
C ILE A 7 2.94 6.53 5.06
N THR A 8 3.52 7.62 4.58
CA THR A 8 4.73 8.25 5.12
C THR A 8 4.37 9.63 5.65
N LYS A 9 5.31 10.29 6.32
CA LYS A 9 5.13 11.67 6.81
C LYS A 9 4.61 12.64 5.72
N ASN A 10 5.08 12.48 4.47
CA ASN A 10 4.84 13.47 3.41
C ASN A 10 3.99 12.93 2.24
N ARG A 11 3.79 11.61 2.15
CA ARG A 11 3.15 10.96 1.00
C ARG A 11 2.24 9.83 1.44
N CYS A 12 1.08 9.73 0.79
CA CYS A 12 0.12 8.64 0.95
C CYS A 12 0.08 7.78 -0.31
N GLY A 13 0.18 6.47 -0.14
CA GLY A 13 0.02 5.50 -1.22
C GLY A 13 -1.43 5.35 -1.67
N LYS A 14 -1.61 4.79 -2.86
CA LYS A 14 -2.92 4.35 -3.34
C LYS A 14 -3.39 3.14 -2.53
N TRP A 15 -4.70 2.92 -2.51
CA TRP A 15 -5.28 1.69 -2.00
C TRP A 15 -5.09 0.58 -3.03
N TYR A 16 -4.52 -0.53 -2.59
CA TYR A 16 -4.31 -1.74 -3.40
C TYR A 16 -5.11 -2.90 -2.82
N ASP A 17 -5.64 -3.76 -3.69
CA ASP A 17 -6.46 -4.91 -3.27
C ASP A 17 -5.61 -6.08 -2.71
N ALA A 18 -4.28 -5.99 -2.80
CA ALA A 18 -3.35 -6.98 -2.29
C ALA A 18 -2.18 -6.32 -1.54
N LEU A 19 -1.80 -6.89 -0.39
CA LEU A 19 -0.67 -6.41 0.42
C LEU A 19 0.67 -6.46 -0.33
N PRO A 20 1.03 -7.54 -1.06
CA PRO A 20 2.27 -7.57 -1.84
C PRO A 20 2.35 -6.46 -2.89
N LEU A 21 1.20 -6.09 -3.46
CA LEU A 21 1.12 -4.98 -4.41
C LEU A 21 1.40 -3.65 -3.70
N ALA A 22 0.78 -3.40 -2.55
CA ALA A 22 1.08 -2.22 -1.74
C ALA A 22 2.56 -2.12 -1.36
N GLN A 23 3.20 -3.25 -1.00
CA GLN A 23 4.62 -3.32 -0.66
C GLN A 23 5.51 -3.01 -1.87
N ALA A 24 5.22 -3.58 -3.03
CA ALA A 24 5.97 -3.33 -4.27
C ALA A 24 5.93 -1.85 -4.70
N PHE A 25 4.81 -1.15 -4.44
CA PHE A 25 4.67 0.27 -4.73
C PHE A 25 5.14 1.20 -3.61
N ALA A 26 5.33 0.68 -2.38
CA ALA A 26 5.75 1.46 -1.22
C ALA A 26 7.12 2.15 -1.42
N GLY A 27 8.05 1.51 -2.13
CA GLY A 27 9.35 2.11 -2.44
C GLY A 27 9.26 3.42 -3.23
N ARG A 28 8.26 3.55 -4.13
CA ARG A 28 8.06 4.76 -4.94
C ARG A 28 7.65 5.98 -4.10
N ILE A 29 6.94 5.74 -3.00
CA ILE A 29 6.55 6.79 -2.06
C ILE A 29 7.52 6.94 -0.88
N GLY A 30 8.65 6.22 -0.90
CA GLY A 30 9.65 6.27 0.17
C GLY A 30 9.11 5.72 1.49
N ALA A 31 8.24 4.71 1.41
CA ALA A 31 7.70 4.01 2.59
C ALA A 31 8.57 2.84 3.04
N GLY A 32 9.50 2.37 2.21
CA GLY A 32 10.38 1.25 2.53
C GLY A 32 11.01 0.65 1.28
N PHE A 33 11.59 -0.54 1.43
CA PHE A 33 12.19 -1.31 0.34
C PHE A 33 11.94 -2.81 0.54
N LEU A 34 12.15 -3.61 -0.51
CA LEU A 34 12.23 -5.06 -0.41
C LEU A 34 13.70 -5.44 -0.21
N ASP A 35 13.99 -6.24 0.80
CA ASP A 35 15.33 -6.80 0.98
C ASP A 35 15.61 -7.91 -0.06
N ALA A 36 16.83 -8.44 -0.05
CA ALA A 36 17.24 -9.51 -0.97
C ALA A 36 16.43 -10.82 -0.79
N ALA A 37 15.81 -11.03 0.38
CA ALA A 37 14.95 -12.18 0.66
C ALA A 37 13.49 -11.93 0.25
N GLY A 38 13.15 -10.75 -0.26
CA GLY A 38 11.79 -10.37 -0.64
C GLY A 38 10.92 -9.92 0.55
N THR A 39 11.52 -9.68 1.72
CA THR A 39 10.82 -9.14 2.89
C THR A 39 10.72 -7.62 2.75
N PHE A 40 9.52 -7.09 2.97
CA PHE A 40 9.31 -5.65 2.98
C PHE A 40 9.79 -5.04 4.30
N VAL A 41 10.73 -4.09 4.20
CA VAL A 41 11.28 -3.33 5.31
C VAL A 41 10.75 -1.90 5.26
N PRO A 42 9.82 -1.51 6.16
CA PRO A 42 9.31 -0.15 6.22
C PRO A 42 10.35 0.81 6.80
N TYR A 43 10.44 2.02 6.25
CA TYR A 43 11.21 3.10 6.87
C TYR A 43 10.51 3.63 8.13
N ARG A 44 11.29 4.20 9.05
CA ARG A 44 10.78 4.77 10.31
C ARG A 44 9.65 5.77 10.05
N GLY A 45 8.54 5.59 10.75
CA GLY A 45 7.35 6.46 10.63
C GLY A 45 6.43 6.10 9.46
N THR A 46 6.72 5.02 8.73
CA THR A 46 5.78 4.46 7.75
C THR A 46 4.68 3.69 8.47
N VAL A 47 3.43 3.90 8.06
CA VAL A 47 2.25 3.23 8.60
C VAL A 47 1.57 2.44 7.49
N LEU A 48 1.16 1.20 7.80
CA LEU A 48 0.26 0.41 6.96
C LEU A 48 -1.17 0.68 7.39
N GLU A 49 -1.99 1.17 6.47
CA GLU A 49 -3.43 1.21 6.68
C GLU A 49 -4.13 0.07 5.93
N ILE A 50 -5.18 -0.44 6.56
CA ILE A 50 -6.00 -1.52 6.05
C ILE A 50 -7.47 -1.06 6.13
N ARG A 51 -8.22 -1.24 5.06
CA ARG A 51 -9.66 -0.97 5.05
C ARG A 51 -10.46 -2.07 4.37
N GLN A 52 -11.75 -2.13 4.67
CA GLN A 52 -12.73 -2.83 3.83
C GLN A 52 -12.92 -2.04 2.52
N LYS A 53 -12.80 -2.70 1.36
CA LYS A 53 -13.14 -2.12 0.05
C LYS A 53 -14.63 -1.77 0.07
N PRO A 54 -15.02 -0.51 -0.16
CA PRO A 54 -16.43 -0.15 -0.14
C PRO A 54 -17.19 -0.88 -1.26
N PRO A 55 -18.43 -1.33 -1.02
CA PRO A 55 -19.25 -1.94 -2.05
C PRO A 55 -19.48 -0.95 -3.20
N GLY A 56 -19.23 -1.39 -4.45
CA GLY A 56 -19.41 -0.57 -5.65
C GLY A 56 -18.14 0.08 -6.24
N ALA A 57 -16.97 -0.11 -5.64
CA ALA A 57 -15.70 0.43 -6.16
C ALA A 57 -15.18 -0.25 -7.45
N ASP A 58 -15.82 -1.32 -7.91
CA ASP A 58 -15.49 -2.03 -9.17
C ASP A 58 -16.38 -1.61 -10.35
N LYS A 59 -17.23 -0.59 -10.20
CA LYS A 59 -18.07 -0.14 -11.32
C LYS A 59 -17.16 0.50 -12.38
N PRO A 60 -17.04 -0.05 -13.61
CA PRO A 60 -16.35 0.66 -14.68
C PRO A 60 -17.11 1.97 -14.91
N ALA A 61 -16.38 3.08 -15.00
CA ALA A 61 -16.95 4.35 -15.43
C ALA A 61 -17.60 4.10 -16.80
N ALA A 62 -18.92 4.28 -16.86
CA ALA A 62 -19.69 4.23 -18.10
C ALA A 62 -19.43 5.48 -18.94
#